data_AF-A0A928BY56-F1
#
_entry.id   AF-A0A928BY56-F1
#
_cell.length_a   1.000
_cell.length_b   1.000
_cell.length_c   1.000
_cell.angle_alpha   90.00
_cell.angle_beta   90.00
_cell.angle_gamma   90.00
#
_symmetry.space_group_name_H-M   'P 1'
#
loop_
_entity.id
_entity.type
_entity.pdbx_description
1 polymer ?
#
loop_
_entity_poly.entity_id
_entity_poly.type
_entity_poly.pdbx_seq_one_letter_code
_entity_poly.pdbx_strand_id
1 'polypeptide(L)'
;MSDRRSAYYPALAYSLLLLLVWGGSWLIAVVQLFMGDLFDVNSLVSGEGVRWALFSVGSSVEAAPWGTAFFLLFIAGLLDGSGLLRLVGNIFKRRVSGNELRSLLFALSALLLYVVVLFLFTLSPWDALRGVTGDIGNSPLSNGWLLLLFVGMLMTALVYGFMYGNYRTVVDVIGSASGFVRLFVPALLAMLPASGIMPCLHYTGLDIMLGIDNENAMAVETVIYCLPFVYMATMCLVRKR
;
A
#
# COMPACT_ATOMS: atom_id res chain seq x y z
N MET A 1 22.90 7.31 15.76
CA MET A 1 23.30 6.09 14.99
C MET A 1 22.58 4.81 15.42
N SER A 2 22.13 4.67 16.68
CA SER A 2 21.37 3.49 17.16
C SER A 2 20.00 3.33 16.46
N ASP A 3 19.35 4.43 16.11
CA ASP A 3 17.93 4.46 15.72
C ASP A 3 17.62 3.91 14.30
N ARG A 4 18.58 3.92 13.37
CA ARG A 4 18.36 3.41 11.99
C ARG A 4 18.25 1.88 11.92
N ARG A 5 18.87 1.15 12.86
CA ARG A 5 18.76 -0.32 12.90
C ARG A 5 17.36 -0.74 13.30
N SER A 6 16.67 0.10 14.06
CA SER A 6 15.31 -0.13 14.52
C SER A 6 14.35 -0.35 13.36
N ALA A 7 14.49 0.42 12.27
CA ALA A 7 13.61 0.35 11.09
C ALA A 7 13.57 -1.03 10.41
N TYR A 8 14.63 -1.84 10.56
CA TYR A 8 14.77 -3.13 9.89
C TYR A 8 14.31 -4.33 10.74
N TYR A 9 14.05 -4.14 12.04
CA TYR A 9 13.64 -5.25 12.92
C TYR A 9 12.34 -5.93 12.46
N PRO A 10 11.29 -5.22 12.00
CA PRO A 10 10.09 -5.90 11.51
C PRO A 10 10.38 -6.75 10.27
N ALA A 11 11.16 -6.24 9.32
CA ALA A 11 11.50 -6.98 8.10
C ALA A 11 12.30 -8.25 8.40
N LEU A 12 13.28 -8.15 9.30
CA LEU A 12 14.01 -9.33 9.79
C LEU A 12 13.10 -10.30 10.54
N ALA A 13 12.21 -9.80 11.42
CA ALA A 13 11.29 -10.64 12.17
C ALA A 13 10.35 -11.43 11.26
N TYR A 14 9.74 -10.78 10.25
CA TYR A 14 8.90 -11.47 9.26
C TYR A 14 9.70 -12.45 8.40
N SER A 15 10.94 -12.10 8.03
CA SER A 15 11.80 -13.02 7.28
C SER A 15 12.15 -14.25 8.10
N LEU A 16 12.46 -14.10 9.39
CA LEU A 16 12.72 -15.20 10.30
C LEU A 16 11.48 -16.05 10.56
N LEU A 17 10.30 -15.42 10.69
CA LEU A 17 9.04 -16.12 10.83
C LEU A 17 8.72 -16.94 9.57
N LEU A 18 8.93 -16.37 8.39
CA LEU A 18 8.79 -17.11 7.13
C LEU A 18 9.75 -18.30 7.08
N LEU A 19 11.03 -18.12 7.42
CA LEU A 19 12.00 -19.22 7.51
C LEU A 19 11.59 -20.27 8.54
N LEU A 20 10.98 -19.87 9.65
CA LEU A 20 10.43 -20.78 10.66
C LEU A 20 9.25 -21.58 10.10
N VAL A 21 8.37 -20.99 9.30
CA VAL A 21 7.28 -21.72 8.62
C VAL A 21 7.86 -22.75 7.64
N TRP A 22 8.87 -22.37 6.85
CA TRP A 22 9.56 -23.28 5.94
C TRP A 22 10.22 -24.44 6.68
N GLY A 23 11.04 -24.16 7.69
CA GLY A 23 11.72 -25.19 8.49
C GLY A 23 10.76 -26.02 9.33
N GLY A 24 9.73 -25.40 9.89
CA GLY A 24 8.69 -26.04 10.70
C GLY A 24 7.85 -27.02 9.88
N SER A 25 7.41 -26.62 8.69
CA SER A 25 6.68 -27.51 7.77
C SER A 25 7.51 -28.74 7.39
N TRP A 26 8.82 -28.57 7.20
CA TRP A 26 9.73 -29.67 6.92
C TRP A 26 9.93 -30.58 8.14
N LEU A 27 10.17 -30.03 9.33
CA LEU A 27 10.32 -30.81 10.55
C LEU A 27 9.07 -31.64 10.86
N ILE A 28 7.88 -31.04 10.71
CA ILE A 28 6.61 -31.74 10.96
C ILE A 28 6.40 -32.86 9.94
N ALA A 29 6.69 -32.62 8.66
CA ALA A 29 6.64 -33.67 7.63
C ALA A 29 7.61 -34.83 7.92
N VAL A 30 8.80 -34.54 8.46
CA VAL A 30 9.74 -35.58 8.90
C VAL A 30 9.17 -36.36 10.08
N VAL A 31 8.58 -35.70 11.08
CA VAL A 31 7.97 -36.37 12.24
C VAL A 31 6.80 -37.27 11.83
N GLN A 32 5.96 -36.83 10.89
CA GLN A 32 4.85 -37.62 10.33
C GLN A 32 5.34 -38.92 9.70
N LEU A 33 6.48 -38.88 8.99
CA LEU A 33 7.11 -40.07 8.43
C LEU A 33 7.43 -41.14 9.50
N PHE A 34 7.76 -40.73 10.72
CA PHE A 34 8.16 -41.62 11.81
C PHE A 34 6.99 -42.01 12.75
N MET A 35 6.03 -41.12 13.00
CA MET A 35 4.92 -41.33 13.96
C MET A 35 3.59 -41.72 13.29
N GLY A 36 3.52 -41.74 11.96
CA GLY A 36 2.28 -41.96 11.20
C GLY A 36 1.48 -40.67 10.98
N ASP A 37 0.45 -40.75 10.12
CA ASP A 37 -0.38 -39.62 9.69
C ASP A 37 -1.27 -39.07 10.83
N LEU A 38 -0.68 -38.26 11.70
CA LEU A 38 -1.41 -37.54 12.75
C LEU A 38 -2.07 -36.25 12.22
N PHE A 39 -1.51 -35.64 11.17
CA PHE A 39 -2.00 -34.42 10.52
C PHE A 39 -1.68 -34.46 9.02
N ASP A 40 -2.49 -33.83 8.16
CA ASP A 40 -2.20 -33.68 6.73
C ASP A 40 -1.38 -32.40 6.51
N VAL A 41 -0.05 -32.49 6.56
CA VAL A 41 0.86 -31.34 6.47
C VAL A 41 1.77 -31.48 5.28
N ASN A 42 1.76 -30.47 4.42
CA ASN A 42 2.65 -30.42 3.26
C ASN A 42 3.98 -29.74 3.62
N SER A 43 5.09 -30.33 3.17
CA SER A 43 6.40 -29.71 3.32
C SER A 43 6.67 -28.68 2.23
N LEU A 44 7.04 -27.44 2.61
CA LEU A 44 7.48 -26.40 1.66
C LEU A 44 8.84 -26.72 1.02
N VAL A 45 9.68 -27.50 1.70
CA VAL A 45 11.02 -27.87 1.22
C VAL A 45 10.96 -29.00 0.19
N SER A 46 9.80 -29.65 0.03
CA SER A 46 9.58 -30.63 -1.03
C SER A 46 9.67 -30.01 -2.43
N GLY A 47 9.92 -30.83 -3.44
CA GLY A 47 9.95 -30.37 -4.84
C GLY A 47 8.65 -29.69 -5.27
N GLU A 48 7.50 -30.15 -4.78
CA GLU A 48 6.20 -29.51 -5.05
C GLU A 48 6.02 -28.22 -4.24
N GLY A 49 6.43 -28.21 -2.97
CA GLY A 49 6.38 -27.02 -2.12
C GLY A 49 7.21 -25.85 -2.66
N VAL A 50 8.42 -26.12 -3.17
CA VAL A 50 9.27 -25.09 -3.80
C VAL A 50 8.63 -24.54 -5.07
N ARG A 51 8.04 -25.40 -5.91
CA ARG A 51 7.35 -24.96 -7.13
C ARG A 51 6.14 -24.10 -6.79
N TRP A 52 5.31 -24.57 -5.86
CA TRP A 52 4.16 -23.83 -5.38
C TRP A 52 4.57 -22.47 -4.82
N ALA A 53 5.63 -22.42 -4.01
CA ALA A 53 6.12 -21.18 -3.42
C ALA A 53 6.54 -20.17 -4.49
N LEU A 54 7.28 -20.61 -5.53
CA LEU A 54 7.70 -19.75 -6.63
C LEU A 54 6.51 -19.17 -7.42
N PHE A 55 5.46 -19.96 -7.66
CA PHE A 55 4.25 -19.48 -8.32
C PHE A 55 3.44 -18.52 -7.44
N SER A 56 3.43 -18.74 -6.13
CA SER A 56 2.60 -17.98 -5.18
C SER A 56 3.17 -16.61 -4.83
N VAL A 57 4.45 -16.33 -5.08
CA VAL A 57 5.07 -15.02 -4.76
C VAL A 57 4.31 -13.87 -5.43
N GLY A 58 3.95 -14.01 -6.71
CA GLY A 58 3.29 -12.95 -7.46
C GLY A 58 1.94 -12.56 -6.85
N SER A 59 1.06 -13.54 -6.67
CA SER A 59 -0.28 -13.33 -6.09
C SER A 59 -0.22 -12.86 -4.63
N SER A 60 0.76 -13.35 -3.86
CA SER A 60 0.96 -12.93 -2.47
C SER A 60 1.35 -11.45 -2.38
N VAL A 61 2.29 -11.02 -3.22
CA VAL A 61 2.73 -9.62 -3.27
C VAL A 61 1.60 -8.73 -3.78
N GLU A 62 0.79 -9.17 -4.74
CA GLU A 62 -0.37 -8.42 -5.22
C GLU A 62 -1.49 -8.28 -4.18
N ALA A 63 -1.69 -9.29 -3.33
CA ALA A 63 -2.67 -9.25 -2.24
C ALA A 63 -2.28 -8.23 -1.14
N ALA A 64 -0.98 -7.99 -0.95
CA ALA A 64 -0.50 -7.00 0.00
C ALA A 64 -0.84 -5.56 -0.45
N PRO A 65 -1.32 -4.68 0.45
CA PRO A 65 -1.76 -3.32 0.11
C PRO A 65 -0.58 -2.33 -0.08
N TRP A 66 0.52 -2.77 -0.70
CA TRP A 66 1.70 -1.93 -0.90
C TRP A 66 1.45 -0.87 -1.98
N GLY A 67 0.70 -1.20 -3.04
CA GLY A 67 0.40 -0.27 -4.13
C GLY A 67 -0.45 0.92 -3.65
N THR A 68 -1.51 0.65 -2.90
CA THR A 68 -2.38 1.69 -2.33
C THR A 68 -1.62 2.57 -1.36
N ALA A 69 -0.78 1.99 -0.50
CA ALA A 69 0.03 2.75 0.44
C ALA A 69 1.12 3.59 -0.26
N PHE A 70 1.74 3.06 -1.31
CA PHE A 70 2.69 3.81 -2.14
C PHE A 70 2.01 5.04 -2.75
N PHE A 71 0.84 4.86 -3.35
CA PHE A 71 0.06 5.96 -3.91
C PHE A 71 -0.30 7.02 -2.86
N LEU A 72 -0.77 6.62 -1.68
CA LEU A 72 -1.11 7.55 -0.60
C LEU A 72 0.11 8.34 -0.11
N LEU A 73 1.26 7.69 0.09
CA LEU A 73 2.49 8.35 0.52
C LEU A 73 3.06 9.27 -0.56
N PHE A 74 2.95 8.87 -1.83
CA PHE A 74 3.36 9.67 -2.97
C PHE A 74 2.54 10.97 -3.04
N ILE A 75 1.20 10.88 -2.93
CA ILE A 75 0.34 12.08 -2.88
C ILE A 75 0.66 12.91 -1.63
N ALA A 76 0.80 12.30 -0.47
CA ALA A 76 1.10 13.02 0.77
C ALA A 76 2.37 13.86 0.63
N GLY A 77 3.41 13.34 -0.03
CA GLY A 77 4.62 14.09 -0.32
C GLY A 77 4.42 15.25 -1.28
N LEU A 78 3.57 15.08 -2.29
CA LEU A 78 3.20 16.17 -3.20
C LEU A 78 2.34 17.24 -2.53
N LEU A 79 1.42 16.86 -1.64
CA LEU A 79 0.59 17.81 -0.89
C LEU A 79 1.40 18.62 0.12
N ASP A 80 2.40 18.01 0.76
CA ASP A 80 3.32 18.72 1.67
C ASP A 80 4.25 19.64 0.87
N GLY A 81 4.87 19.15 -0.20
CA GLY A 81 5.78 19.93 -1.04
C GLY A 81 5.12 21.08 -1.77
N SER A 82 3.89 20.90 -2.25
CA SER A 82 3.12 21.97 -2.89
C SER A 82 2.67 23.05 -1.89
N GLY A 83 2.69 22.77 -0.58
CA GLY A 83 2.23 23.66 0.47
C GLY A 83 0.72 23.63 0.70
N LEU A 84 0.00 22.72 0.04
CA LEU A 84 -1.46 22.59 0.12
C LEU A 84 -1.89 22.17 1.54
N LEU A 85 -1.13 21.29 2.20
CA LEU A 85 -1.37 20.93 3.60
C LEU A 85 -1.25 22.15 4.55
N ARG A 86 -0.29 23.04 4.30
CA ARG A 86 -0.10 24.27 5.09
C ARG A 86 -1.26 25.24 4.86
N LEU A 87 -1.70 25.38 3.61
CA LEU A 87 -2.87 26.17 3.26
C LEU A 87 -4.12 25.70 4.00
N VAL A 88 -4.40 24.39 4.01
CA VAL A 88 -5.55 23.83 4.75
C VAL A 88 -5.47 24.21 6.24
N GLY A 89 -4.30 24.07 6.86
CA GLY A 89 -4.09 24.52 8.25
C GLY A 89 -4.29 26.03 8.46
N ASN A 90 -3.89 26.84 7.48
CA ASN A 90 -4.07 28.29 7.49
C ASN A 90 -5.54 28.71 7.32
N ILE A 91 -6.32 27.97 6.52
CA ILE A 91 -7.77 28.16 6.39
C ILE A 91 -8.46 27.93 7.74
N PHE A 92 -8.12 26.86 8.46
CA PHE A 92 -8.64 26.62 9.81
C PHE A 92 -8.29 27.73 10.79
N LYS A 93 -7.09 28.33 10.66
CA LYS A 93 -6.64 29.46 11.48
C LYS A 93 -7.11 30.83 10.97
N ARG A 94 -7.92 30.88 9.92
CA ARG A 94 -8.40 32.10 9.21
C ARG A 94 -7.27 33.07 8.82
N ARG A 95 -6.11 32.55 8.43
CA ARG A 95 -4.95 33.34 7.97
C ARG A 95 -4.60 32.95 6.53
N VAL A 96 -5.45 33.34 5.58
CA VAL A 96 -5.25 33.02 4.16
C VAL A 96 -4.82 34.28 3.42
N SER A 97 -3.72 34.18 2.67
CA SER A 97 -3.26 35.26 1.79
C SER A 97 -4.09 35.32 0.50
N GLY A 98 -4.28 36.51 -0.06
CA GLY A 98 -4.96 36.66 -1.35
C GLY A 98 -4.29 35.89 -2.50
N ASN A 99 -2.96 35.75 -2.45
CA ASN A 99 -2.21 34.96 -3.44
C ASN A 99 -2.43 33.45 -3.26
N GLU A 100 -2.55 32.96 -2.02
CA GLU A 100 -2.90 31.56 -1.74
C GLU A 100 -4.28 31.22 -2.27
N LEU A 101 -5.26 32.12 -2.10
CA LEU A 101 -6.62 31.93 -2.58
C LEU A 101 -6.70 31.88 -4.11
N ARG A 102 -5.94 32.72 -4.81
CA ARG A 102 -5.87 32.70 -6.28
C ARG A 102 -5.30 31.38 -6.80
N SER A 103 -4.19 30.93 -6.23
CA SER A 103 -3.57 29.64 -6.62
C SER A 103 -4.48 28.46 -6.28
N LEU A 104 -5.18 28.51 -5.15
CA LEU A 104 -6.20 27.52 -4.79
C LEU A 104 -7.36 27.50 -5.79
N LEU A 105 -7.83 28.67 -6.23
CA LEU A 105 -8.91 28.78 -7.21
C LEU A 105 -8.52 28.11 -8.53
N PHE A 106 -7.30 28.33 -9.02
CA PHE A 106 -6.80 27.64 -10.21
C PHE A 106 -6.74 26.12 -10.01
N ALA A 107 -6.23 25.65 -8.87
CA ALA A 107 -6.18 24.23 -8.57
C ALA A 107 -7.58 23.59 -8.49
N LEU A 108 -8.55 24.26 -7.86
CA LEU A 108 -9.94 23.82 -7.79
C LEU A 108 -10.62 23.84 -9.16
N SER A 109 -10.32 24.83 -10.01
CA SER A 109 -10.84 24.88 -11.38
C SER A 109 -10.33 23.70 -12.22
N ALA A 110 -9.07 23.33 -12.07
CA ALA A 110 -8.48 22.17 -12.73
C ALA A 110 -9.08 20.85 -12.23
N LEU A 111 -9.31 20.73 -10.91
CA LEU A 111 -9.98 19.58 -10.33
C LEU A 111 -11.44 19.47 -10.79
N LEU A 112 -12.16 20.58 -10.86
CA LEU A 112 -13.54 20.62 -11.37
C LEU A 112 -13.59 20.19 -12.83
N LEU A 113 -12.67 20.69 -13.66
CA LEU A 113 -12.55 20.26 -15.06
C LEU A 113 -12.26 18.75 -15.16
N TYR A 114 -11.38 18.22 -14.31
CA TYR A 114 -11.13 16.77 -14.24
C TYR A 114 -12.39 15.98 -13.90
N VAL A 115 -13.16 16.40 -12.89
CA VAL A 115 -14.42 15.74 -12.51
C VAL A 115 -15.46 15.81 -13.62
N VAL A 116 -15.57 16.96 -14.30
CA VAL A 116 -16.45 17.11 -15.48
C VAL A 116 -16.03 16.16 -16.59
N VAL A 117 -14.73 16.02 -16.86
CA VAL A 117 -14.22 15.05 -17.85
C VAL A 117 -14.58 13.62 -17.45
N LEU A 118 -14.40 13.22 -16.18
CA LEU A 118 -14.83 11.90 -15.70
C LEU A 118 -16.34 11.69 -15.87
N PHE A 119 -17.14 12.73 -15.57
CA PHE A 119 -18.59 12.68 -15.74
C PHE A 119 -19.00 12.56 -17.22
N LEU A 120 -18.29 13.25 -18.12
CA LEU A 120 -18.47 13.07 -19.55
C LEU A 120 -18.08 11.65 -19.96
N PHE A 121 -16.93 11.11 -19.55
CA PHE A 121 -16.56 9.72 -19.91
C PHE A 121 -17.51 8.65 -19.33
N THR A 122 -18.24 8.97 -18.26
CA THR A 122 -19.22 8.05 -17.65
C THR A 122 -20.64 8.21 -18.21
N LEU A 123 -21.02 9.38 -18.73
CA LEU A 123 -22.35 9.62 -19.30
C LEU A 123 -22.38 9.71 -20.83
N SER A 124 -21.24 9.91 -21.47
CA SER A 124 -21.12 10.14 -22.91
C SER A 124 -21.18 8.82 -23.69
N PRO A 125 -21.63 8.83 -24.96
CA PRO A 125 -21.86 7.61 -25.77
C PRO A 125 -20.63 6.73 -26.03
N TRP A 126 -19.45 7.18 -25.64
CA TRP A 126 -18.18 6.48 -25.82
C TRP A 126 -17.95 5.40 -24.75
N ASP A 127 -18.78 5.37 -23.70
CA ASP A 127 -18.95 4.31 -22.69
C ASP A 127 -17.67 3.74 -22.04
N ALA A 128 -16.54 4.43 -22.16
CA ALA A 128 -15.23 3.90 -21.82
C ALA A 128 -15.02 3.58 -20.33
N LEU A 129 -15.85 4.17 -19.45
CA LEU A 129 -15.77 3.98 -18.00
C LEU A 129 -16.91 3.13 -17.41
N ARG A 130 -17.92 2.72 -18.20
CA ARG A 130 -18.93 1.75 -17.76
C ARG A 130 -18.49 0.34 -18.10
N GLY A 131 -19.05 -0.64 -17.38
CA GLY A 131 -18.83 -2.04 -17.73
C GLY A 131 -19.49 -2.37 -19.07
N VAL A 132 -19.06 -3.46 -19.71
CA VAL A 132 -19.64 -3.97 -20.98
C VAL A 132 -21.17 -4.19 -20.90
N THR A 133 -21.70 -4.34 -19.68
CA THR A 133 -23.13 -4.49 -19.37
C THR A 133 -23.86 -3.17 -19.06
N GLY A 134 -23.18 -2.02 -19.06
CA GLY A 134 -23.74 -0.71 -18.70
C GLY A 134 -23.98 -0.50 -17.20
N ASP A 135 -23.63 -1.49 -16.36
CA ASP A 135 -23.74 -1.43 -14.90
C ASP A 135 -22.53 -0.72 -14.28
N ILE A 136 -22.78 -0.01 -13.18
CA ILE A 136 -21.77 0.76 -12.43
C ILE A 136 -21.03 -0.16 -11.44
N GLY A 137 -21.68 -1.19 -10.89
CA GLY A 137 -21.13 -2.03 -9.81
C GLY A 137 -19.83 -2.75 -10.16
N ASN A 138 -19.69 -3.24 -11.39
CA ASN A 138 -18.49 -3.92 -11.93
C ASN A 138 -17.85 -3.15 -13.10
N SER A 139 -18.00 -1.83 -13.09
CA SER A 139 -17.42 -0.98 -14.13
C SER A 139 -15.93 -0.71 -13.90
N PRO A 140 -15.17 -0.37 -14.96
CA PRO A 140 -13.80 0.16 -14.83
C PRO A 140 -13.70 1.34 -13.86
N LEU A 141 -14.76 2.14 -13.71
CA LEU A 141 -14.82 3.21 -12.71
C LEU A 141 -14.86 2.69 -11.28
N SER A 142 -15.70 1.68 -10.99
CA SER A 142 -15.82 1.07 -9.66
C SER A 142 -14.53 0.38 -9.25
N ASN A 143 -13.84 -0.29 -10.16
CA ASN A 143 -12.57 -0.95 -9.85
C ASN A 143 -11.38 0.04 -9.82
N GLY A 144 -11.44 1.10 -10.62
CA GLY A 144 -10.37 2.09 -10.77
C GLY A 144 -10.48 3.33 -9.87
N TRP A 145 -11.45 3.40 -8.96
CA TRP A 145 -11.75 4.62 -8.19
C TRP A 145 -10.55 5.19 -7.44
N LEU A 146 -9.70 4.33 -6.84
CA LEU A 146 -8.47 4.75 -6.15
C LEU A 146 -7.49 5.45 -7.09
N LEU A 147 -7.32 4.92 -8.31
CA LEU A 147 -6.46 5.52 -9.32
C LEU A 147 -7.02 6.87 -9.78
N LEU A 148 -8.34 6.97 -9.95
CA LEU A 148 -9.00 8.23 -10.31
C LEU A 148 -8.81 9.30 -9.23
N LEU A 149 -9.01 8.94 -7.96
CA LEU A 149 -8.73 9.84 -6.84
C LEU A 149 -7.25 10.24 -6.79
N PHE A 150 -6.34 9.30 -7.03
CA PHE A 150 -4.91 9.59 -7.08
C PHE A 150 -4.58 10.63 -8.15
N VAL A 151 -5.09 10.46 -9.37
CA VAL A 151 -4.87 11.40 -10.47
C VAL A 151 -5.46 12.78 -10.16
N GLY A 152 -6.67 12.84 -9.60
CA GLY A 152 -7.31 14.12 -9.23
C GLY A 152 -6.50 14.89 -8.18
N MET A 153 -6.05 14.22 -7.12
CA MET A 153 -5.21 14.83 -6.08
C MET A 153 -3.82 15.21 -6.61
N LEU A 154 -3.22 14.37 -7.46
CA LEU A 154 -1.95 14.66 -8.14
C LEU A 154 -2.06 15.96 -8.96
N MET A 155 -3.07 16.08 -9.80
CA MET A 155 -3.32 17.27 -10.61
C MET A 155 -3.48 18.52 -9.74
N THR A 156 -4.27 18.41 -8.66
CA THR A 156 -4.52 19.53 -7.74
C THR A 156 -3.23 19.99 -7.05
N ALA A 157 -2.42 19.04 -6.56
CA ALA A 157 -1.15 19.33 -5.89
C ALA A 157 -0.14 19.99 -6.84
N LEU A 158 -0.07 19.53 -8.09
CA LEU A 158 0.82 20.10 -9.11
C LEU A 158 0.39 21.52 -9.48
N VAL A 159 -0.86 21.73 -9.86
CA VAL A 159 -1.38 23.05 -10.27
C VAL A 159 -1.21 24.05 -9.14
N TYR A 160 -1.56 23.69 -7.91
CA TYR A 160 -1.38 24.55 -6.75
C TYR A 160 0.11 24.89 -6.51
N GLY A 161 0.97 23.88 -6.52
CA GLY A 161 2.40 24.05 -6.24
C GLY A 161 3.13 24.94 -7.24
N PHE A 162 2.80 24.82 -8.54
CA PHE A 162 3.34 25.69 -9.59
C PHE A 162 2.78 27.11 -9.50
N MET A 163 1.46 27.27 -9.31
CA MET A 163 0.82 28.60 -9.26
C MET A 163 1.20 29.41 -8.03
N TYR A 164 1.40 28.75 -6.88
CA TYR A 164 1.88 29.40 -5.66
C TYR A 164 3.39 29.70 -5.69
N GLY A 165 4.15 29.01 -6.55
CA GLY A 165 5.59 29.19 -6.72
C GLY A 165 6.47 28.33 -5.81
N ASN A 166 5.89 27.32 -5.13
CA ASN A 166 6.63 26.32 -4.36
C ASN A 166 7.35 25.32 -5.29
N TYR A 167 6.77 25.03 -6.45
CA TYR A 167 7.41 24.25 -7.50
C TYR A 167 7.88 25.17 -8.61
N ARG A 168 9.19 25.24 -8.81
CA ARG A 168 9.80 26.00 -9.91
C ARG A 168 10.19 25.07 -11.05
N THR A 169 10.58 23.85 -10.71
CA THR A 169 11.03 22.84 -11.66
C THR A 169 10.42 21.47 -11.35
N VAL A 170 10.45 20.57 -12.33
CA VAL A 170 10.04 19.17 -12.15
C VAL A 170 10.92 18.46 -11.10
N VAL A 171 12.16 18.92 -10.91
CA VAL A 171 13.06 18.38 -9.88
C VAL A 171 12.50 18.61 -8.47
N ASP A 172 11.86 19.75 -8.23
CA ASP A 172 11.24 20.06 -6.92
C ASP A 172 10.04 19.14 -6.64
N VAL A 173 9.29 18.79 -7.68
CA VAL A 173 8.17 17.84 -7.63
C VAL A 173 8.67 16.45 -7.27
N ILE A 174 9.70 15.96 -7.98
CA ILE A 174 10.32 14.66 -7.73
C ILE A 174 10.96 14.64 -6.34
N GLY A 175 11.59 15.73 -5.92
CA GLY A 175 12.16 15.87 -4.57
C GLY A 175 11.10 15.71 -3.48
N SER A 176 9.95 16.36 -3.65
CA SER A 176 8.81 16.28 -2.73
C SER A 176 8.22 14.87 -2.63
N ALA A 177 7.99 14.22 -3.78
CA ALA A 177 7.47 12.86 -3.81
C ALA A 177 8.48 11.83 -3.27
N SER A 178 9.75 11.92 -3.69
CA SER A 178 10.80 10.98 -3.29
C SER A 178 11.12 11.04 -1.79
N GLY A 179 10.96 12.20 -1.15
CA GLY A 179 11.14 12.35 0.30
C GLY A 179 10.23 11.42 1.11
N PHE A 180 8.96 11.31 0.71
CA PHE A 180 7.98 10.45 1.37
C PHE A 180 8.09 8.99 0.92
N VAL A 181 8.42 8.72 -0.34
CA VAL A 181 8.71 7.35 -0.81
C VAL A 181 9.88 6.73 -0.06
N ARG A 182 10.90 7.52 0.32
CA ARG A 182 12.01 7.03 1.16
C ARG A 182 11.55 6.54 2.53
N LEU A 183 10.45 7.07 3.07
CA LEU A 183 9.87 6.60 4.32
C LEU A 183 9.17 5.24 4.15
N PHE A 184 8.71 4.93 2.95
CA PHE A 184 8.03 3.68 2.63
C PHE A 184 8.98 2.48 2.51
N VAL A 185 10.25 2.69 2.20
CA VAL A 185 11.22 1.61 1.94
C VAL A 185 11.29 0.56 3.07
N PRO A 186 11.38 0.92 4.36
CA PRO A 186 11.37 -0.07 5.44
C PRO A 186 10.05 -0.84 5.55
N ALA A 187 8.92 -0.19 5.30
CA ALA A 187 7.62 -0.84 5.29
C ALA A 187 7.52 -1.84 4.12
N LEU A 188 7.94 -1.45 2.92
CA LEU A 188 8.00 -2.33 1.75
C LEU A 188 8.86 -3.58 2.00
N LEU A 189 10.05 -3.40 2.59
CA LEU A 189 10.94 -4.50 2.93
C LEU A 189 10.33 -5.47 3.96
N ALA A 190 9.47 -4.98 4.86
CA ALA A 190 8.77 -5.82 5.82
C ALA A 190 7.51 -6.48 5.23
N MET A 191 6.83 -5.81 4.30
CA MET A 191 5.62 -6.32 3.66
C MET A 191 5.89 -7.49 2.72
N LEU A 192 7.03 -7.51 2.02
CA LEU A 192 7.40 -8.61 1.13
C LEU A 192 7.40 -9.99 1.84
N PRO A 193 8.19 -10.22 2.91
CA PRO A 193 8.14 -11.47 3.63
C PRO A 193 6.78 -11.67 4.33
N ALA A 194 6.16 -10.59 4.83
CA ALA A 194 4.85 -10.66 5.46
C ALA A 194 3.76 -11.23 4.53
N SER A 195 3.76 -10.83 3.25
CA SER A 195 2.84 -11.32 2.22
C SER A 195 2.95 -12.82 1.95
N GLY A 196 4.12 -13.42 2.17
CA GLY A 196 4.33 -14.85 1.96
C GLY A 196 3.90 -15.73 3.14
N ILE A 197 3.69 -15.17 4.34
CA ILE A 197 3.48 -15.96 5.56
C ILE A 197 2.16 -16.73 5.50
N MET A 198 1.05 -16.04 5.30
CA MET A 198 -0.28 -16.66 5.34
C MET A 198 -0.50 -17.67 4.21
N PRO A 199 -0.10 -17.38 2.96
CA PRO A 199 -0.14 -18.38 1.88
C PRO A 199 0.70 -19.62 2.22
N CYS A 200 1.92 -19.45 2.75
CA CYS A 200 2.76 -20.59 3.14
C CYS A 200 2.14 -21.42 4.28
N LEU A 201 1.50 -20.77 5.26
CA LEU A 201 0.78 -21.47 6.32
C LEU A 201 -0.39 -22.28 5.77
N HIS A 202 -1.16 -21.69 4.86
CA HIS A 202 -2.32 -22.34 4.24
C HIS A 202 -1.90 -23.54 3.37
N TYR A 203 -0.84 -23.41 2.57
CA TYR A 203 -0.34 -24.53 1.76
C TYR A 203 0.13 -25.71 2.62
N THR A 204 0.80 -25.41 3.73
CA THR A 204 1.35 -26.43 4.62
C THR A 204 0.31 -27.08 5.53
N GLY A 205 -0.90 -26.51 5.67
CA GLY A 205 -1.90 -26.96 6.63
C GLY A 205 -1.56 -26.59 8.08
N LEU A 206 -0.52 -25.75 8.29
CA LEU A 206 -0.13 -25.29 9.62
C LEU A 206 -1.13 -24.32 10.23
N ASP A 207 -1.89 -23.59 9.40
CA ASP A 207 -3.02 -22.77 9.82
C ASP A 207 -4.10 -23.58 10.55
N ILE A 208 -4.44 -24.77 10.01
CA ILE A 208 -5.40 -25.69 10.62
C ILE A 208 -4.84 -26.25 11.93
N MET A 209 -3.55 -26.60 11.97
CA MET A 209 -2.89 -27.06 13.22
C MET A 209 -2.85 -25.98 14.30
N LEU A 210 -2.74 -24.70 13.92
CA LEU A 210 -2.77 -23.56 14.82
C LEU A 210 -4.19 -23.14 15.22
N GLY A 211 -5.23 -23.76 14.66
CA GLY A 211 -6.63 -23.43 14.92
C GLY A 211 -7.06 -22.09 14.31
N ILE A 212 -6.44 -21.66 13.21
CA ILE A 212 -6.80 -20.44 12.50
C ILE A 212 -7.92 -20.78 11.51
N ASP A 213 -9.16 -20.51 11.91
CA ASP A 213 -10.32 -20.63 11.01
C ASP A 213 -10.23 -19.66 9.83
N ASN A 214 -10.87 -20.00 8.71
CA ASN A 214 -10.87 -19.18 7.49
C ASN A 214 -11.38 -17.74 7.72
N GLU A 215 -12.32 -17.56 8.64
CA GLU A 215 -12.82 -16.21 9.01
C GLU A 215 -11.74 -15.38 9.73
N ASN A 216 -10.94 -16.03 10.57
CA ASN A 216 -9.85 -15.41 11.32
C ASN A 216 -8.62 -15.19 10.45
N ALA A 217 -8.40 -16.02 9.42
CA ALA A 217 -7.28 -15.91 8.49
C ALA A 217 -7.21 -14.54 7.81
N MET A 218 -8.34 -14.03 7.32
CA MET A 218 -8.40 -12.70 6.68
C MET A 218 -8.07 -11.57 7.66
N ALA A 219 -8.54 -11.68 8.91
CA ALA A 219 -8.24 -10.71 9.96
C ALA A 219 -6.74 -10.74 10.34
N VAL A 220 -6.17 -11.93 10.50
CA VAL A 220 -4.75 -12.14 10.79
C VAL A 220 -3.87 -11.59 9.67
N GLU A 221 -4.22 -11.88 8.42
CA GLU A 221 -3.54 -11.37 7.24
C GLU A 221 -3.54 -9.83 7.20
N THR A 222 -4.71 -9.21 7.46
CA THR A 222 -4.84 -7.75 7.52
C THR A 222 -3.94 -7.16 8.62
N VAL A 223 -3.90 -7.78 9.80
CA VAL A 223 -3.05 -7.34 10.92
C VAL A 223 -1.57 -7.43 10.53
N ILE A 224 -1.14 -8.55 9.93
CA ILE A 224 0.23 -8.77 9.46
C ILE A 224 0.64 -7.66 8.46
N TYR A 225 -0.25 -7.26 7.55
CA TYR A 225 0.01 -6.19 6.58
C TYR A 225 -0.02 -4.78 7.17
N CYS A 226 -0.82 -4.52 8.20
CA CYS A 226 -0.93 -3.20 8.81
C CYS A 226 0.25 -2.86 9.74
N LEU A 227 0.85 -3.86 10.39
CA LEU A 227 1.93 -3.67 11.37
C LEU A 227 3.16 -2.90 10.82
N PRO A 228 3.68 -3.18 9.61
CA PRO A 228 4.73 -2.38 8.98
C PRO A 228 4.40 -0.89 8.86
N PHE A 229 3.13 -0.55 8.58
CA PHE A 229 2.70 0.85 8.44
C PHE A 229 2.62 1.57 9.78
N VAL A 230 2.08 0.92 10.80
CA VAL A 230 2.03 1.47 12.15
C VAL A 230 3.46 1.75 12.65
N TYR A 231 4.38 0.82 12.40
CA TYR A 231 5.78 0.97 12.76
C TYR A 231 6.48 2.11 12.01
N MET A 232 6.22 2.25 10.71
CA MET A 232 6.71 3.37 9.94
C MET A 232 6.18 4.71 10.47
N ALA A 233 4.89 4.78 10.81
CA ALA A 233 4.25 5.99 11.33
C ALA A 233 4.85 6.42 12.68
N THR A 234 5.08 5.47 13.59
CA THR A 234 5.71 5.78 14.89
C THR A 234 7.13 6.30 14.72
N MET A 235 7.93 5.73 13.81
CA MET A 235 9.27 6.26 13.51
C MET A 235 9.25 7.67 12.94
N CYS A 236 8.30 7.98 12.07
CA CYS A 236 8.12 9.32 11.53
C CYS A 236 7.77 10.35 12.62
N LEU A 237 6.94 9.96 13.59
CA LEU A 237 6.56 10.82 14.72
C LEU A 237 7.74 11.07 15.67
N VAL A 238 8.55 10.05 15.94
CA VAL A 238 9.75 10.18 16.80
C VAL A 238 10.80 11.07 16.12
N ARG A 239 10.97 10.97 14.80
CA ARG A 239 11.96 11.77 14.04
C ARG A 239 11.61 13.26 13.94
N LYS A 240 10.38 13.66 14.22
CA LYS A 240 9.93 15.07 14.23
C LYS A 240 10.06 15.77 15.60
N ARG A 241 10.46 15.06 16.66
CA ARG A 241 10.86 15.64 17.95
C ARG A 241 12.37 15.77 18.02
#